data_AF-M1B1S2-F1
#
_entry.id   AF-M1B1S2-F1
#
_cell.length_a   1.000
_cell.length_b   1.000
_cell.length_c   1.000
_cell.angle_alpha   90.00
_cell.angle_beta   90.00
_cell.angle_gamma   90.00
#
_symmetry.space_group_name_H-M   'P 1'
#
loop_
_entity.id
_entity.type
_entity.pdbx_description
1 polymer ?
#
loop_
_entity_poly.entity_id
_entity_poly.type
_entity_poly.pdbx_seq_one_letter_code
_entity_poly.pdbx_strand_id
1 'polypeptide(L)'
;MGSEGPKSVTIHVTGFKKFHGVAQNPTETAVSNLKYYVEMKGLPAGVTLGSCTVLETAGEGGLPALLKVIEESSAGNSSNNGQVIWLHLGVNSGATKFAIERLAVNEATFRCADELGWQPQVRCFIS
;
A
#
# COMPACT_ATOMS: atom_id res chain seq x y z
N MET A 1 11.72 31.57 -21.93
CA MET A 1 10.46 31.11 -21.30
C MET A 1 10.53 29.58 -21.26
N GLY A 2 11.20 29.02 -20.24
CA GLY A 2 11.39 27.57 -20.13
C GLY A 2 10.09 26.92 -19.67
N SER A 3 9.52 26.03 -20.47
CA SER A 3 8.39 25.20 -20.06
C SER A 3 8.87 24.25 -18.96
N GLU A 4 8.34 24.37 -17.75
CA GLU A 4 8.48 23.30 -16.76
C GLU A 4 7.88 22.03 -17.36
N GLY A 5 8.73 21.01 -17.55
CA GLY A 5 8.26 19.69 -17.98
C GLY A 5 7.29 19.09 -16.95
N PRO A 6 6.54 18.05 -17.33
CA PRO A 6 5.62 17.38 -16.40
C PRO A 6 6.35 16.94 -15.13
N LYS A 7 5.75 17.17 -13.97
CA LYS A 7 6.30 16.77 -12.68
C LYS A 7 6.52 15.25 -12.66
N SER A 8 7.68 14.82 -12.20
CA SER A 8 7.94 13.40 -11.99
C SER A 8 7.00 12.84 -10.92
N VAL A 9 6.52 11.62 -11.11
CA VAL A 9 5.61 10.92 -10.20
C VAL A 9 6.28 9.63 -9.75
N THR A 10 6.44 9.46 -8.44
CA THR A 10 6.93 8.22 -7.83
C THR A 10 5.77 7.50 -7.16
N ILE A 11 5.56 6.23 -7.50
CA ILE A 11 4.48 5.40 -6.93
C ILE A 11 5.07 4.37 -5.99
N HIS A 12 4.65 4.39 -4.72
CA HIS A 12 4.98 3.37 -3.73
C HIS A 12 3.77 2.46 -3.53
N VAL A 13 3.97 1.15 -3.63
CA VAL A 13 2.89 0.16 -3.57
C VAL A 13 3.07 -0.73 -2.35
N THR A 14 1.98 -0.89 -1.60
CA THR A 14 1.91 -1.83 -0.49
C THR A 14 0.79 -2.83 -0.68
N GLY A 15 0.96 -4.02 -0.13
CA GLY A 15 -0.05 -5.08 -0.09
C GLY A 15 0.06 -5.86 1.21
N PHE A 16 -0.79 -6.85 1.39
CA PHE A 16 -0.80 -7.68 2.59
C PHE A 16 -0.35 -9.10 2.32
N LYS A 17 0.34 -9.71 3.30
CA LYS A 17 0.62 -11.14 3.33
C LYS A 17 -0.67 -11.96 3.45
N LYS A 18 -0.54 -13.27 3.39
CA LYS A 18 -1.61 -14.22 3.75
C LYS A 18 -2.26 -13.91 5.11
N PHE A 19 -3.54 -14.25 5.22
CA PHE A 19 -4.34 -14.12 6.43
C PHE A 19 -5.42 -15.20 6.48
N HIS A 20 -5.74 -15.73 7.67
CA HIS A 20 -6.86 -16.63 8.00
C HIS A 20 -7.49 -17.36 6.81
N GLY A 21 -6.96 -18.54 6.48
CA GLY A 21 -7.55 -19.44 5.47
C GLY A 21 -7.36 -19.01 4.01
N VAL A 22 -6.80 -17.81 3.74
CA VAL A 22 -6.35 -17.41 2.41
C VAL A 22 -4.91 -17.86 2.25
N ALA A 23 -4.71 -19.06 1.70
CA ALA A 23 -3.37 -19.63 1.48
C ALA A 23 -2.46 -18.75 0.61
N GLN A 24 -3.05 -17.93 -0.26
CA GLN A 24 -2.33 -16.99 -1.12
C GLN A 24 -3.11 -15.68 -1.24
N ASN A 25 -2.57 -14.59 -0.68
CA ASN A 25 -3.18 -13.27 -0.83
C ASN A 25 -2.89 -12.74 -2.24
N PRO A 26 -3.91 -12.37 -3.03
CA PRO A 26 -3.70 -11.82 -4.37
C PRO A 26 -2.89 -10.52 -4.34
N THR A 27 -2.96 -9.73 -3.26
CA THR A 27 -2.21 -8.49 -3.13
C THR A 27 -0.72 -8.73 -2.91
N GLU A 28 -0.33 -9.74 -2.12
CA GLU A 28 1.06 -10.19 -2.01
C GLU A 28 1.63 -10.56 -3.37
N THR A 29 0.90 -11.40 -4.12
CA THR A 29 1.32 -11.83 -5.46
C THR A 29 1.46 -10.64 -6.42
N ALA A 30 0.49 -9.72 -6.41
CA ALA A 30 0.53 -8.54 -7.26
C ALA A 30 1.73 -7.63 -6.94
N VAL A 31 1.97 -7.33 -5.66
CA VAL A 31 3.06 -6.45 -5.23
C VAL A 31 4.43 -7.08 -5.49
N SER A 32 4.61 -8.38 -5.21
CA SER A 32 5.87 -9.08 -5.47
C SER A 32 6.22 -9.13 -6.96
N ASN A 33 5.21 -9.26 -7.83
CA ASN A 33 5.43 -9.34 -9.27
C ASN A 33 5.52 -7.97 -9.96
N LEU A 34 5.10 -6.89 -9.29
CA LEU A 34 4.99 -5.56 -9.91
C LEU A 34 6.33 -5.03 -10.40
N LYS A 35 7.42 -5.27 -9.65
CA LYS A 35 8.77 -4.87 -10.05
C LYS A 35 9.17 -5.52 -11.38
N TYR A 36 9.01 -6.84 -11.48
CA TYR A 36 9.30 -7.59 -12.71
C TYR A 36 8.41 -7.14 -13.87
N TYR A 37 7.13 -6.89 -13.61
CA TYR A 37 6.20 -6.41 -14.63
C TYR A 37 6.61 -5.04 -15.18
N VAL A 38 7.02 -4.11 -14.30
CA VAL A 38 7.51 -2.77 -14.69
C VAL A 38 8.83 -2.86 -15.45
N GLU A 39 9.74 -3.76 -15.07
CA GLU A 39 10.98 -3.99 -15.83
C GLU A 39 10.70 -4.51 -17.24
N MET A 40 9.69 -5.38 -17.41
CA MET A 40 9.33 -5.92 -18.72
C MET A 40 8.53 -4.96 -19.61
N LYS A 41 7.59 -4.19 -19.03
CA LYS A 41 6.64 -3.36 -19.78
C LYS A 41 7.04 -1.88 -19.83
N GLY A 42 7.92 -1.46 -18.92
CA GLY A 42 8.22 -0.05 -18.68
C GLY A 42 7.07 0.68 -17.98
N LEU A 43 7.33 1.95 -17.67
CA LEU A 43 6.33 2.90 -17.19
C LEU A 43 6.26 4.10 -18.14
N PRO A 44 5.14 4.85 -18.15
CA PRO A 44 5.05 6.09 -18.89
C PRO A 44 6.16 7.07 -18.50
N ALA A 45 6.55 7.95 -19.44
CA ALA A 45 7.54 8.98 -19.17
C ALA A 45 7.15 9.85 -17.97
N GLY A 46 8.10 10.07 -17.06
CA GLY A 46 7.89 10.84 -15.84
C GLY A 46 7.29 10.03 -14.69
N VAL A 47 6.98 8.73 -14.86
CA VAL A 47 6.50 7.86 -13.77
C VAL A 47 7.57 6.85 -13.38
N THR A 48 7.85 6.73 -12.09
CA THR A 48 8.78 5.75 -11.52
C THR A 48 8.08 4.88 -10.48
N LEU A 49 8.46 3.61 -10.47
CA LEU A 49 8.11 2.71 -9.37
C LEU A 49 9.10 2.94 -8.23
N GLY A 50 8.60 3.32 -7.07
CA GLY A 50 9.36 3.45 -5.83
C GLY A 50 9.52 2.08 -5.17
N SER A 51 8.95 1.94 -3.96
CA SER A 51 8.97 0.67 -3.22
C SER A 51 7.76 -0.21 -3.53
N CYS A 52 7.97 -1.52 -3.42
CA CYS A 52 6.93 -2.55 -3.42
C CYS A 52 7.09 -3.33 -2.11
N THR A 53 6.19 -3.12 -1.15
CA THR A 53 6.34 -3.69 0.21
C THR A 53 5.12 -4.52 0.58
N VAL A 54 5.35 -5.76 1.01
CA VAL A 54 4.29 -6.62 1.55
C VAL A 54 4.28 -6.51 3.07
N LEU A 55 3.14 -6.10 3.63
CA LEU A 55 2.93 -5.87 5.06
C LEU A 55 2.30 -7.12 5.71
N GLU A 56 2.57 -7.32 7.00
CA GLU A 56 1.84 -8.31 7.79
C GLU A 56 0.35 -7.94 7.86
N THR A 57 -0.54 -8.94 7.80
CA THR A 57 -1.99 -8.73 7.98
C THR A 57 -2.34 -8.68 9.47
N ALA A 58 -1.74 -7.69 10.13
CA ALA A 58 -1.91 -7.42 11.54
C ALA A 58 -2.19 -5.92 11.69
N GLY A 59 -3.25 -5.56 12.42
CA GLY A 59 -3.71 -4.19 12.48
C GLY A 59 -2.67 -3.27 13.13
N GLU A 60 -2.39 -3.48 14.42
CA GLU A 60 -1.28 -2.77 15.09
C GLU A 60 0.09 -3.32 14.69
N GLY A 61 0.20 -4.62 14.44
CA GLY A 61 1.47 -5.27 14.09
C GLY A 61 2.07 -4.78 12.76
N GLY A 62 1.24 -4.35 11.82
CA GLY A 62 1.67 -3.82 10.51
C GLY A 62 2.00 -2.33 10.51
N LEU A 63 1.56 -1.56 11.51
CA LEU A 63 1.70 -0.10 11.54
C LEU A 63 3.16 0.37 11.49
N PRO A 64 4.11 -0.19 12.26
CA PRO A 64 5.51 0.25 12.21
C PRO A 64 6.13 0.09 10.81
N ALA A 65 5.79 -0.99 10.11
CA ALA A 65 6.28 -1.24 8.75
C ALA A 65 5.68 -0.25 7.75
N LEU A 66 4.39 0.08 7.88
CA LEU A 66 3.73 1.09 7.04
C LEU A 66 4.34 2.48 7.25
N LEU A 67 4.52 2.91 8.50
CA LEU A 67 5.11 4.21 8.83
C LEU A 67 6.52 4.34 8.27
N LYS A 68 7.34 3.28 8.43
CA LYS A 68 8.69 3.24 7.85
C LYS A 68 8.67 3.43 6.33
N VAL A 69 7.75 2.78 5.61
CA VAL A 69 7.61 2.95 4.15
C VAL A 69 7.26 4.40 3.79
N ILE A 70 6.35 5.02 4.55
CA ILE A 70 5.95 6.41 4.33
C ILE A 70 7.14 7.35 4.58
N GLU A 71 7.84 7.18 5.70
CA GLU A 71 9.02 7.98 6.05
C GLU A 71 10.11 7.87 4.98
N GLU A 72 10.49 6.65 4.58
CA GLU A 72 11.51 6.42 3.55
C GLU A 72 11.13 7.01 2.19
N SER A 73 9.84 6.92 1.82
CA SER A 73 9.34 7.50 0.57
C SER A 73 9.34 9.03 0.56
N SER A 74 9.18 9.66 1.72
CA SER A 74 9.17 11.12 1.86
C SER A 74 10.58 11.72 1.92
N ALA A 75 11.49 11.06 2.63
CA ALA A 75 12.87 11.51 2.80
C ALA A 75 13.62 11.66 1.46
N GLY A 76 13.43 10.71 0.53
CA GLY A 76 14.04 10.74 -0.80
C GLY A 76 13.54 11.86 -1.73
N ASN A 77 12.45 12.56 -1.37
CA ASN A 77 11.81 13.54 -2.22
C ASN A 77 12.06 15.00 -1.79
N SER A 78 12.80 15.22 -0.70
CA SER A 78 13.04 16.55 -0.10
C SER A 78 13.73 17.57 -1.02
N SER A 79 14.36 17.10 -2.10
CA SER A 79 15.08 17.94 -3.08
C SER A 79 14.45 17.96 -4.48
N ASN A 80 13.38 17.18 -4.73
CA ASN A 80 12.75 17.03 -6.04
C ASN A 80 11.30 17.54 -5.97
N ASN A 81 10.91 18.44 -6.88
CA ASN A 81 9.53 18.95 -7.03
C ASN A 81 8.56 17.88 -7.61
N GLY A 82 8.84 16.60 -7.33
CA GLY A 82 8.09 15.44 -7.82
C GLY A 82 6.93 15.09 -6.89
N GLN A 83 5.90 14.45 -7.44
CA GLN A 83 4.73 13.99 -6.73
C GLN A 83 4.92 12.55 -6.24
N VAL A 84 4.61 12.28 -4.97
CA VAL A 84 4.59 10.92 -4.41
C VAL A 84 3.14 10.42 -4.35
N ILE A 85 2.91 9.21 -4.84
CA ILE A 85 1.63 8.50 -4.73
C ILE A 85 1.83 7.23 -3.93
N TRP A 86 1.03 7.04 -2.89
CA TRP A 86 0.95 5.78 -2.14
C TRP A 86 -0.28 4.99 -2.60
N LEU A 87 -0.04 3.77 -3.06
CA LEU A 87 -1.09 2.81 -3.42
C LEU A 87 -1.06 1.65 -2.44
N HIS A 88 -2.13 1.50 -1.65
CA HIS A 88 -2.29 0.41 -0.70
C HIS A 88 -3.35 -0.57 -1.20
N LEU A 89 -2.96 -1.84 -1.34
CA LEU A 89 -3.81 -2.90 -1.88
C LEU A 89 -4.33 -3.80 -0.76
N GLY A 90 -5.64 -3.99 -0.71
CA GLY A 90 -6.33 -4.93 0.17
C GLY A 90 -7.08 -6.01 -0.62
N VAL A 91 -7.39 -7.12 0.04
CA VAL A 91 -8.22 -8.19 -0.53
C VAL A 91 -9.65 -8.08 0.00
N ASN A 92 -10.63 -8.18 -0.90
CA ASN A 92 -12.04 -8.34 -0.57
C ASN A 92 -12.56 -9.59 -1.28
N SER A 93 -12.63 -10.71 -0.55
CA SER A 93 -12.96 -12.02 -1.11
C SER A 93 -14.37 -12.12 -1.72
N GLY A 94 -15.27 -11.18 -1.38
CA GLY A 94 -16.62 -11.13 -1.95
C GLY A 94 -16.74 -10.28 -3.21
N ALA A 95 -15.69 -9.55 -3.60
CA ALA A 95 -15.74 -8.63 -4.74
C ALA A 95 -15.43 -9.35 -6.07
N THR A 96 -16.17 -8.99 -7.12
CA THR A 96 -15.94 -9.49 -8.49
C THR A 96 -15.11 -8.54 -9.36
N LYS A 97 -14.74 -7.38 -8.81
CA LYS A 97 -14.02 -6.31 -9.49
C LYS A 97 -13.17 -5.50 -8.51
N PHE A 98 -12.19 -4.77 -9.03
CA PHE A 98 -11.46 -3.79 -8.26
C PHE A 98 -12.36 -2.63 -7.84
N ALA A 99 -12.11 -2.10 -6.64
CA ALA A 99 -12.77 -0.92 -6.10
C ALA A 99 -11.70 0.03 -5.55
N ILE A 100 -12.00 1.33 -5.62
CA ILE A 100 -11.20 2.37 -4.96
C ILE A 100 -11.96 2.78 -3.72
N GLU A 101 -11.32 2.61 -2.56
CA GLU A 101 -11.89 3.06 -1.30
C GLU A 101 -11.93 4.59 -1.28
N ARG A 102 -13.12 5.14 -0.97
CA ARG A 102 -13.35 6.60 -0.96
C ARG A 102 -13.10 7.22 0.41
N LEU A 103 -13.16 6.42 1.46
CA LEU A 103 -13.15 6.84 2.85
C LEU A 103 -12.45 5.76 3.68
N ALA A 104 -11.71 6.19 4.70
CA ALA A 104 -11.22 5.36 5.79
C ALA A 104 -11.82 5.88 7.10
N VAL A 105 -12.30 4.97 7.94
CA VAL A 105 -12.94 5.32 9.22
C VAL A 105 -11.94 5.13 10.36
N ASN A 106 -11.96 6.04 11.33
CA ASN A 106 -11.12 5.97 12.53
C ASN A 106 -11.68 4.95 13.56
N GLU A 107 -11.93 3.72 13.11
CA GLU A 107 -12.47 2.64 13.94
C GLU A 107 -11.92 1.28 13.49
N ALA A 108 -11.50 0.47 14.45
CA ALA A 108 -11.17 -0.94 14.27
C ALA A 108 -12.28 -1.81 14.89
N THR A 109 -13.03 -2.48 14.03
CA THR A 109 -14.04 -3.48 14.42
C THR A 109 -13.85 -4.72 13.56
N PHE A 110 -13.30 -5.79 14.14
CA PHE A 110 -12.88 -6.97 13.40
C PHE A 110 -13.83 -8.15 13.61
N ARG A 111 -14.30 -8.74 12.50
CA ARG A 111 -15.17 -9.94 12.52
C ARG A 111 -14.46 -11.20 13.03
N CYS A 112 -13.14 -11.24 12.89
CA CYS A 112 -12.24 -12.31 13.30
C CYS A 112 -10.90 -11.70 13.70
N ALA A 113 -10.12 -12.41 14.52
CA ALA A 113 -8.79 -11.97 14.90
C ALA A 113 -7.87 -11.77 13.69
N ASP A 114 -6.92 -10.84 13.80
CA ASP A 114 -5.84 -10.68 12.83
C ASP A 114 -4.79 -11.82 12.95
N GLU A 115 -3.72 -11.83 12.15
CA GLU A 115 -2.69 -12.88 12.23
C GLU A 115 -1.95 -12.95 13.58
N LEU A 116 -2.00 -11.88 14.39
CA LEU A 116 -1.40 -11.83 15.72
C LEU A 116 -2.42 -12.09 16.84
N GLY A 117 -3.66 -12.45 16.49
CA GLY A 117 -4.72 -12.74 17.44
C GLY A 117 -5.48 -11.50 17.95
N TRP A 118 -5.24 -10.32 17.37
CA TRP A 118 -5.91 -9.08 17.80
C TRP A 118 -7.29 -8.95 17.15
N GLN A 119 -8.34 -8.79 17.96
CA GLN A 119 -9.73 -8.67 17.50
C GLN A 119 -10.50 -7.55 18.22
N PRO A 120 -10.24 -6.27 17.90
CA PRO A 120 -10.93 -5.14 18.51
C PRO A 120 -12.43 -5.17 18.17
N GLN A 121 -13.27 -4.86 19.18
CA GLN A 121 -14.73 -4.85 19.02
C GLN A 121 -15.29 -3.45 18.73
N VAL A 122 -14.63 -2.37 19.19
CA VAL A 122 -14.79 -0.97 18.77
C VAL A 122 -13.56 -0.22 19.30
N ARG A 123 -12.55 0.07 18.49
CA ARG A 123 -11.37 0.84 18.92
C ARG A 123 -11.11 2.03 18.00
N CYS A 124 -10.95 3.21 18.58
CA CYS A 124 -10.51 4.41 17.86
C CYS A 124 -8.98 4.38 17.66
N PHE A 125 -8.48 4.71 16.48
CA PHE A 125 -7.04 4.78 16.21
C PHE A 125 -6.41 6.12 16.61
N ILE A 126 -7.19 7.20 16.64
CA ILE A 126 -6.76 8.54 17.03
C ILE A 126 -7.61 8.98 18.22
N SER A 127 -7.00 9.08 19.41
CA SER A 127 -7.61 9.59 20.65
C SER A 127 -7.06 10.96 21.01
#